data_AF-A0A7Y0S5S4-F1
#
_entry.id   AF-A0A7Y0S5S4-F1
#
_cell.length_a   1.000
_cell.length_b   1.000
_cell.length_c   1.000
_cell.angle_alpha   90.00
_cell.angle_beta   90.00
_cell.angle_gamma   90.00
#
_symmetry.space_group_name_H-M   'P 1'
#
loop_
_entity.id
_entity.type
_entity.pdbx_description
1 polymer ?
#
loop_
_entity_poly.entity_id
_entity_poly.type
_entity_poly.pdbx_seq_one_letter_code
_entity_poly.pdbx_strand_id
1 'polypeptide(L)' 'MIFSLSIVASTSYAAKPDPFPVTPDSRGQDFMVSETNPYVSSTGYSILKEGGNAVDAMVAMQMVMSVVEPDMTGIGGG' A
#
# COMPACT_ATOMS: atom_id res chain seq x y z
N MET A 1 31.29 6.94 36.97
CA MET A 1 30.06 7.32 36.25
C MET A 1 30.32 7.16 34.77
N ILE A 2 29.86 6.05 34.18
CA ILE A 2 30.04 5.76 32.76
C ILE A 2 28.64 5.79 32.15
N PHE A 3 28.31 6.83 31.41
CA PHE A 3 27.03 6.96 30.71
C PHE A 3 27.07 6.01 29.50
N SER A 4 26.22 4.97 29.54
CA SER A 4 26.07 4.02 28.44
C SER A 4 25.19 4.64 27.35
N LEU A 5 25.78 4.98 26.20
CA LEU A 5 25.09 5.52 25.04
C LEU A 5 24.49 4.33 24.25
N SER A 6 23.19 4.10 24.42
CA SER A 6 22.47 3.12 23.60
C SER A 6 22.10 3.76 22.26
N ILE A 7 22.76 3.32 21.19
CA ILE A 7 22.35 3.59 19.82
C ILE A 7 21.01 2.87 19.58
N VAL A 8 19.95 3.64 19.37
CA VAL A 8 18.71 3.14 18.76
C VAL A 8 18.98 2.98 17.28
N ALA A 9 19.33 1.77 16.87
CA ALA A 9 19.39 1.40 15.47
C ALA A 9 17.96 1.43 14.92
N SER A 10 17.57 2.57 14.35
CA SER A 10 16.35 2.69 13.55
C SER A 10 16.63 1.96 12.24
N THR A 11 16.46 0.64 12.23
CA THR A 11 16.45 -0.12 10.99
C THR A 11 15.33 0.46 10.14
N SER A 12 15.68 0.96 8.95
CA SER A 12 14.70 1.28 7.93
C SER A 12 13.96 -0.02 7.60
N TYR A 13 12.82 -0.22 8.24
CA TYR A 13 11.86 -1.21 7.80
C TYR A 13 11.34 -0.68 6.47
N ALA A 14 11.85 -1.20 5.35
CA ALA A 14 11.12 -1.07 4.10
C ALA A 14 9.72 -1.61 4.41
N ALA A 15 8.73 -0.71 4.51
CA ALA A 15 7.38 -1.07 4.89
C ALA A 15 6.98 -2.23 3.97
N LYS A 16 6.63 -3.38 4.54
CA LYS A 16 6.12 -4.51 3.76
C LYS A 16 4.65 -4.20 3.44
N PRO A 17 4.13 -4.52 2.24
CA PRO A 17 2.72 -4.31 1.96
C PRO A 17 1.87 -5.12 2.92
N ASP A 18 0.71 -4.58 3.30
CA ASP A 18 -0.22 -5.30 4.17
C ASP A 18 -0.61 -6.63 3.52
N PRO A 19 -0.73 -7.73 4.28
CA PRO A 19 -1.10 -9.01 3.70
C PRO A 19 -2.49 -8.96 3.06
N PHE A 20 -2.55 -9.26 1.77
CA PHE A 20 -3.79 -9.47 1.02
C PHE A 20 -3.77 -10.85 0.33
N PRO A 21 -4.93 -11.40 -0.07
CA PRO A 21 -5.00 -12.67 -0.80
C PRO A 21 -4.21 -12.58 -2.11
N VAL A 22 -3.16 -13.41 -2.23
CA VAL A 22 -2.33 -13.52 -3.44
C VAL A 22 -2.52 -14.85 -4.18
N THR A 23 -3.42 -15.70 -3.67
CA THR A 23 -3.84 -16.92 -4.38
C THR A 23 -4.59 -16.50 -5.64
N PRO A 24 -4.22 -16.98 -6.84
CA PRO A 24 -4.89 -16.60 -8.06
C PRO A 24 -6.36 -17.02 -8.04
N ASP A 25 -7.26 -16.04 -7.96
CA ASP A 25 -8.68 -16.21 -8.23
C ASP A 25 -9.13 -15.09 -9.17
N SER A 26 -9.73 -15.46 -10.28
CA SER A 26 -10.31 -14.52 -11.25
C SER A 26 -11.67 -13.96 -10.81
N ARG A 27 -12.19 -14.40 -9.66
CA ARG A 27 -13.52 -14.03 -9.15
C ARG A 27 -13.39 -13.33 -7.81
N GLY A 28 -14.11 -12.23 -7.65
CA GLY A 28 -14.40 -11.59 -6.37
C GLY A 28 -15.91 -11.49 -6.21
N GLN A 29 -16.44 -11.84 -5.04
CA GLN A 29 -17.88 -11.73 -4.77
C GLN A 29 -18.27 -10.31 -4.33
N ASP A 30 -17.41 -9.68 -3.54
CA ASP A 30 -17.71 -8.37 -2.93
C ASP A 30 -16.93 -7.22 -3.59
N PHE A 31 -15.65 -7.44 -3.89
CA PHE A 31 -14.80 -6.43 -4.51
C PHE A 31 -13.58 -7.06 -5.22
N MET A 32 -12.89 -6.24 -6.01
CA MET A 32 -11.64 -6.59 -6.70
C MET A 32 -10.71 -5.38 -6.74
N VAL A 33 -9.41 -5.63 -6.62
CA VAL A 33 -8.34 -4.64 -6.79
C VAL A 33 -7.28 -5.26 -7.68
N SER A 34 -6.74 -4.48 -8.62
CA SER A 34 -5.70 -4.95 -9.53
C SER A 34 -4.71 -3.83 -9.79
N GLU A 35 -3.45 -4.03 -9.40
CA GLU A 35 -2.34 -3.15 -9.73
C GLU A 35 -1.04 -3.95 -9.87
N THR A 36 -0.09 -3.41 -10.63
CA THR A 36 1.23 -4.05 -10.83
C THR A 36 2.06 -4.02 -9.55
N ASN A 37 1.93 -2.95 -8.76
CA ASN A 37 2.67 -2.79 -7.52
C ASN A 37 1.88 -3.34 -6.31
N PRO A 38 2.47 -4.26 -5.51
CA PRO A 38 1.80 -4.88 -4.38
C PRO A 38 1.48 -3.91 -3.25
N TYR A 39 2.20 -2.79 -3.11
CA TYR A 39 1.86 -1.73 -2.16
C TYR A 39 0.52 -1.12 -2.48
N VAL A 40 0.30 -0.79 -3.76
CA VAL A 40 -0.95 -0.18 -4.21
C VAL A 40 -2.12 -1.17 -4.11
N SER A 41 -1.91 -2.42 -4.54
CA SER A 41 -2.93 -3.48 -4.41
C SER A 41 -3.30 -3.73 -2.94
N SER A 42 -2.31 -3.76 -2.04
CA SER A 42 -2.56 -3.94 -0.60
C SER A 42 -3.36 -2.78 0.00
N THR A 43 -3.06 -1.55 -0.40
CA THR A 43 -3.80 -0.36 0.05
C THR A 43 -5.25 -0.41 -0.41
N GLY A 44 -5.51 -0.65 -1.70
CA GLY A 44 -6.87 -0.75 -2.21
C GLY A 44 -7.66 -1.86 -1.52
N TYR A 45 -7.01 -3.02 -1.30
CA TYR A 45 -7.61 -4.13 -0.58
C TYR A 45 -7.98 -3.77 0.86
N SER A 46 -7.08 -3.10 1.60
CA SER A 46 -7.34 -2.68 2.99
C SER A 46 -8.52 -1.70 3.06
N ILE A 47 -8.59 -0.70 2.19
CA ILE A 47 -9.69 0.29 2.20
C ILE A 47 -11.04 -0.38 1.93
N LEU A 48 -11.13 -1.28 0.95
CA LEU A 48 -12.37 -2.00 0.65
C LEU A 48 -12.76 -2.96 1.78
N LYS A 49 -11.76 -3.64 2.37
CA LYS A 49 -11.98 -4.52 3.53
C LYS A 49 -12.47 -3.77 4.77
N GLU A 50 -12.05 -2.51 4.94
CA GLU A 50 -12.50 -1.63 6.02
C GLU A 50 -13.89 -1.01 5.77
N GLY A 51 -14.51 -1.31 4.62
CA GLY A 51 -15.85 -0.84 4.26
C GLY A 51 -15.87 0.48 3.48
N GLY A 52 -14.71 0.95 3.01
CA GLY A 52 -14.62 2.03 2.03
C GLY A 52 -15.21 1.59 0.68
N ASN A 53 -15.65 2.56 -0.12
CA ASN A 53 -16.17 2.28 -1.46
C ASN A 53 -15.03 2.25 -2.50
N ALA A 54 -15.36 1.91 -3.75
CA ALA A 54 -14.39 1.83 -4.85
C ALA A 54 -13.66 3.16 -5.12
N VAL A 55 -14.32 4.30 -4.91
CA VAL A 55 -13.72 5.64 -5.07
C VAL A 55 -12.73 5.92 -3.94
N ASP A 56 -13.08 5.59 -2.70
CA ASP A 56 -12.18 5.75 -1.54
C ASP A 56 -10.90 4.94 -1.75
N ALA A 57 -11.06 3.68 -2.19
CA ALA A 57 -9.95 2.78 -2.49
C ALA A 57 -9.06 3.35 -3.61
N MET A 58 -9.65 3.81 -4.71
CA MET A 58 -8.93 4.41 -5.83
C MET A 58 -8.16 5.68 -5.41
N VAL A 59 -8.76 6.55 -4.59
CA VAL A 59 -8.07 7.77 -4.12
C VAL A 59 -6.88 7.39 -3.24
N ALA A 60 -7.03 6.44 -2.32
CA ALA A 60 -5.92 5.96 -1.50
C ALA A 60 -4.82 5.31 -2.35
N MET A 61 -5.20 4.48 -3.32
CA MET A 61 -4.27 3.87 -4.28
C MET A 61 -3.49 4.94 -5.05
N GLN A 62 -4.16 5.98 -5.56
CA GLN A 62 -3.51 7.06 -6.33
C GLN A 62 -2.49 7.85 -5.49
N MET A 63 -2.79 8.07 -4.21
CA MET A 63 -1.86 8.70 -3.27
C MET A 63 -0.62 7.83 -3.04
N VAL A 64 -0.81 6.51 -2.93
CA VAL A 64 0.31 5.56 -2.78
C VAL A 64 1.13 5.46 -4.06
N MET A 65 0.49 5.34 -5.23
CA MET A 65 1.16 5.32 -6.54
C MET A 65 2.08 6.52 -6.74
N SER A 66 1.66 7.72 -6.31
CA SER A 66 2.49 8.93 -6.37
C SER A 66 3.83 8.82 -5.62
N VAL A 67 3.95 7.85 -4.71
CA VAL A 67 5.17 7.56 -3.93
C VAL A 67 5.92 6.36 -4.50
N VAL A 68 5.21 5.29 -4.88
CA VAL A 68 5.82 3.99 -5.24
C VAL A 68 5.93 3.74 -6.74
N GLU A 69 5.24 4.53 -7.56
CA GLU A 69 5.24 4.51 -9.03
C GLU A 69 5.29 5.95 -9.62
N PRO A 70 6.23 6.82 -9.19
CA PRO A 70 6.23 8.24 -9.56
C PRO A 70 6.49 8.50 -11.06
N ASP A 71 7.07 7.55 -11.77
CA ASP A 71 7.38 7.71 -13.21
C ASP A 71 6.14 7.53 -14.11
N MET A 72 5.11 6.87 -13.60
CA MET A 72 3.89 6.49 -14.34
C MET A 72 2.66 7.22 -13.79
N THR A 73 2.78 7.77 -12.58
CA THR A 73 1.67 8.32 -11.82
C THR A 73 2.13 9.57 -11.06
N GLY A 74 1.21 10.48 -10.76
CA GLY A 74 1.53 11.66 -9.96
C GLY A 74 0.32 12.54 -9.68
N ILE A 75 0.44 13.46 -8.72
CA ILE A 75 -0.64 14.38 -8.30
C ILE A 75 -1.13 15.26 -9.47
N GLY A 76 -0.26 15.54 -10.44
CA GLY A 76 -0.59 16.28 -11.66
C GLY A 76 -1.07 15.41 -12.83
N GLY A 77 -1.22 14.10 -12.63
CA GLY A 77 -1.41 13.10 -13.68
C GLY A 77 -0.09 12.51 -14.19
N GLY A 78 -0.22 11.40 -14.92
CA GLY A 78 0.82 10.75 -15.74
C GLY A 78 0.53 10.94 -17.22
#